data_AF-A0A2S2NYJ0-F1
#
_entry.id   AF-A0A2S2NYJ0-F1
#
_cell.length_a   1.000
_cell.length_b   1.000
_cell.length_c   1.000
_cell.angle_alpha   90.00
_cell.angle_beta   90.00
_cell.angle_gamma   90.00
#
_symmetry.space_group_name_H-M   'P 1'
#
loop_
_entity.id
_entity.type
_entity.pdbx_description
1 polymer ?
#
loop_
_entity_poly.entity_id
_entity_poly.type
_entity_poly.pdbx_seq_one_letter_code
_entity_poly.pdbx_strand_id
1 'polypeptide(L)'
;MLYRLIELKQFCVTNEQIILSSNDWNLVGKIVTALEPAKIATVQMQSNSLTPGDVYGIWLRIQMSLSKINIPLSKTLIKNMGERQKHIFMNPVFESGTYDL
;
A
#
# COMPACT_ATOMS: atom_id res chain seq x y z
N MET A 1 2.30 -7.76 10.52
CA MET A 1 1.53 -7.86 11.78
C MET A 1 0.04 -8.12 11.53
N LEU A 2 -0.71 -7.22 10.90
CA LEU A 2 -2.16 -7.40 10.67
C LEU A 2 -2.52 -8.60 9.79
N TYR A 3 -1.73 -8.89 8.75
CA TYR A 3 -1.89 -10.10 7.93
C TYR A 3 -1.82 -11.38 8.80
N ARG A 4 -0.83 -11.43 9.70
CA ARG A 4 -0.65 -12.57 10.61
C ARG A 4 -1.77 -12.68 11.65
N LEU A 5 -2.32 -11.55 12.08
CA LEU A 5 -3.48 -11.51 12.96
C LEU A 5 -4.71 -12.15 12.28
N ILE A 6 -4.93 -11.90 10.99
CA ILE A 6 -6.02 -12.55 10.23
C ILE A 6 -5.77 -14.06 10.10
N GLU A 7 -4.55 -14.48 9.77
CA GLU A 7 -4.20 -15.91 9.67
C GLU A 7 -4.44 -16.67 10.98
N LEU A 8 -4.23 -16.00 12.12
CA LEU A 8 -4.42 -16.57 13.45
C LEU A 8 -5.85 -16.35 13.99
N LYS A 9 -6.80 -15.83 13.19
CA LYS A 9 -8.16 -15.52 13.65
C LYS A 9 -8.82 -16.69 14.37
N GLN A 10 -8.72 -17.91 13.84
CA GLN A 10 -9.33 -19.09 14.45
C GLN A 10 -8.78 -19.34 15.86
N PHE A 11 -7.47 -19.20 16.04
CA PHE A 11 -6.83 -19.32 17.35
C PHE A 11 -7.30 -18.22 18.31
N CYS A 12 -7.43 -16.97 17.83
CA CYS A 12 -7.89 -15.85 18.65
C CYS A 12 -9.35 -16.03 19.12
N VAL A 13 -10.23 -16.54 18.25
CA VAL A 13 -11.65 -16.80 18.57
C VAL A 13 -11.78 -17.92 19.60
N THR A 14 -10.95 -18.97 19.51
CA THR A 14 -11.01 -20.12 20.44
C THR A 14 -10.45 -19.80 21.82
N ASN A 15 -9.49 -18.87 21.96
CA ASN A 15 -8.81 -18.63 23.23
C ASN A 15 -9.45 -17.55 24.12
N GLU A 16 -10.58 -16.94 23.71
CA GLU A 16 -11.35 -15.89 24.43
C GLU A 16 -10.57 -14.65 24.94
N GLN A 17 -9.24 -14.63 24.87
CA GLN A 17 -8.37 -13.54 25.31
C GLN A 17 -8.41 -12.32 24.38
N ILE A 18 -8.82 -12.51 23.12
CA ILE A 18 -8.94 -11.45 22.12
C ILE A 18 -10.41 -11.25 21.79
N ILE A 19 -10.98 -10.17 22.32
CA ILE A 19 -12.39 -9.81 22.13
C ILE A 19 -12.50 -8.90 20.90
N LEU A 20 -12.39 -9.49 19.70
CA LEU A 20 -12.73 -8.81 18.45
C LEU A 20 -14.06 -9.33 17.95
N SER A 21 -15.01 -8.44 17.71
CA SER A 21 -16.30 -8.79 17.13
C SER A 21 -16.13 -9.24 15.67
N SER A 22 -17.16 -9.89 15.12
CA SER A 22 -17.20 -10.21 13.68
C SER A 22 -17.01 -8.98 12.79
N ASN A 23 -17.49 -7.82 13.24
CA ASN A 23 -17.32 -6.55 12.53
C ASN A 23 -15.87 -6.06 12.57
N ASP A 24 -15.18 -6.19 13.70
CA ASP A 24 -13.78 -5.80 13.84
C ASP A 24 -12.89 -6.67 12.94
N TRP A 25 -13.14 -7.98 12.90
CA TRP A 25 -12.44 -8.87 11.97
C TRP A 25 -12.65 -8.50 10.50
N ASN A 26 -13.86 -8.09 10.12
CA ASN A 26 -14.16 -7.60 8.78
C ASN A 26 -13.39 -6.30 8.48
N LEU A 27 -13.35 -5.37 9.44
CA LEU A 27 -12.62 -4.12 9.32
C LEU A 27 -11.11 -4.35 9.17
N VAL A 28 -10.52 -5.22 9.99
CA VAL A 28 -9.11 -5.62 9.88
C VAL A 28 -8.83 -6.23 8.50
N GLY A 29 -9.73 -7.08 8.00
CA GLY A 29 -9.66 -7.62 6.64
C GLY A 29 -9.60 -6.53 5.57
N LYS A 30 -10.52 -5.56 5.62
CA LYS A 30 -10.56 -4.42 4.70
C LYS A 30 -9.28 -3.57 4.77
N ILE A 31 -8.76 -3.33 5.98
CA ILE A 31 -7.51 -2.59 6.18
C ILE A 31 -6.33 -3.33 5.56
N VAL A 32 -6.20 -4.64 5.79
CA VAL A 32 -5.14 -5.46 5.21
C VAL A 32 -5.21 -5.43 3.68
N THR A 33 -6.40 -5.61 3.10
CA THR A 33 -6.60 -5.53 1.64
C THR A 33 -6.16 -4.18 1.08
N ALA A 34 -6.47 -3.07 1.75
CA ALA A 34 -6.06 -1.74 1.30
C ALA A 34 -4.57 -1.45 1.50
N LEU A 35 -3.90 -2.08 2.46
CA LEU A 35 -2.47 -1.88 2.70
C LEU A 35 -1.58 -2.82 1.87
N GLU A 36 -2.12 -3.93 1.36
CA GLU A 36 -1.34 -4.93 0.60
C GLU A 36 -0.63 -4.34 -0.63
N PRO A 37 -1.28 -3.50 -1.49
CA PRO A 37 -0.59 -2.87 -2.62
C PRO A 37 0.59 -2.01 -2.19
N ALA A 38 0.45 -1.26 -1.10
CA ALA A 38 1.51 -0.40 -0.57
C ALA A 38 2.67 -1.22 0.01
N LYS A 39 2.38 -2.34 0.69
CA LYS A 39 3.39 -3.28 1.18
C LYS A 39 4.21 -3.86 0.02
N ILE A 40 3.55 -4.42 -1.00
CA ILE A 40 4.23 -5.02 -2.17
C ILE A 40 5.16 -3.99 -2.81
N ALA A 41 4.66 -2.79 -3.06
CA ALA A 41 5.47 -1.77 -3.69
C ALA A 41 6.59 -1.22 -2.82
N THR A 42 6.41 -1.13 -1.50
CA THR A 42 7.49 -0.74 -0.60
C THR A 42 8.66 -1.73 -0.72
N VAL A 43 8.37 -3.02 -0.78
CA VAL A 43 9.40 -4.06 -1.02
C VAL A 43 10.03 -3.90 -2.40
N GLN A 44 9.23 -3.64 -3.45
CA GLN A 44 9.78 -3.40 -4.79
C GLN A 44 10.70 -2.17 -4.84
N MET A 45 10.31 -1.08 -4.16
CA MET A 45 11.05 0.18 -4.09
C MET A 45 12.35 0.10 -3.28
N GLN A 46 12.54 -0.97 -2.50
CA GLN A 46 13.79 -1.23 -1.77
C GLN A 46 14.86 -1.91 -2.63
N SER A 47 14.55 -2.25 -3.88
CA SER A 47 15.54 -2.85 -4.79
C SER A 47 16.68 -1.86 -5.11
N ASN A 48 17.92 -2.34 -5.04
CA ASN A 48 19.11 -1.53 -5.30
C ASN A 48 19.31 -1.16 -6.78
N SER A 49 18.59 -1.80 -7.70
CA SER A 49 18.77 -1.67 -9.15
C SER A 49 17.62 -0.91 -9.83
N LEU A 50 16.93 -0.03 -9.11
CA LEU A 50 15.78 0.70 -9.66
C LEU A 50 16.23 1.94 -10.44
N THR A 51 15.68 2.09 -11.64
CA THR A 51 15.74 3.36 -12.38
C THR A 51 14.62 4.31 -11.93
N PRO A 52 14.73 5.63 -12.20
CA PRO A 52 13.61 6.56 -12.02
C PRO A 52 12.31 6.08 -12.68
N GLY A 53 12.40 5.53 -13.90
CA GLY A 53 11.26 4.96 -14.61
C GLY A 53 10.59 3.79 -13.89
N ASP A 54 11.38 2.89 -13.28
CA ASP A 54 10.86 1.79 -12.47
C ASP A 54 10.09 2.30 -11.25
N VAL A 55 10.64 3.30 -10.56
CA VAL A 55 10.00 3.92 -9.40
C VAL A 55 8.64 4.54 -9.78
N TYR A 56 8.59 5.25 -10.90
CA TYR A 56 7.35 5.83 -11.42
C TYR A 56 6.33 4.75 -11.83
N GLY A 57 6.78 3.71 -12.51
CA GLY A 57 5.93 2.58 -12.90
C GLY A 57 5.34 1.83 -11.70
N ILE A 58 6.15 1.58 -10.66
CA ILE A 58 5.68 0.99 -9.39
C ILE A 58 4.65 1.94 -8.73
N TRP A 59 4.93 3.24 -8.69
CA TRP A 59 4.04 4.25 -8.11
C TRP A 59 2.64 4.24 -8.73
N LEU A 60 2.57 4.30 -10.07
CA LEU A 60 1.31 4.25 -10.81
C LEU A 60 0.55 2.94 -10.57
N ARG A 61 1.27 1.80 -10.52
CA ARG A 61 0.66 0.49 -10.29
C ARG A 61 -0.02 0.41 -8.93
N ILE A 62 0.56 1.01 -7.89
CA ILE A 62 -0.07 1.09 -6.55
C ILE A 62 -1.34 1.92 -6.62
N GLN A 63 -1.29 3.12 -7.23
CA GLN A 63 -2.46 4.00 -7.33
C GLN A 63 -3.62 3.30 -8.06
N MET A 64 -3.32 2.60 -9.15
CA MET A 64 -4.30 1.78 -9.89
C MET A 64 -4.82 0.58 -9.08
N SER A 65 -3.97 -0.03 -8.24
CA SER A 65 -4.39 -1.14 -7.39
C SER A 65 -5.29 -0.67 -6.25
N LEU A 66 -4.95 0.46 -5.62
CA LEU A 66 -5.75 1.09 -4.58
C LEU A 66 -7.08 1.62 -5.11
N SER A 67 -7.15 2.12 -6.35
CA SER A 67 -8.38 2.67 -6.92
C SER A 67 -9.44 1.59 -7.16
N LYS A 68 -9.03 0.32 -7.33
CA LYS A 68 -9.92 -0.84 -7.40
C LYS A 68 -10.52 -1.20 -6.03
N ILE A 69 -9.95 -0.72 -4.93
CA ILE A 69 -10.41 -0.96 -3.58
C ILE A 69 -11.28 0.23 -3.16
N ASN A 70 -12.60 0.05 -3.05
CA ASN A 70 -13.52 1.15 -2.72
C ASN A 70 -13.78 1.27 -1.22
N ILE A 71 -12.78 1.66 -0.43
CA ILE A 71 -12.93 1.93 1.02
C ILE A 71 -12.36 3.31 1.39
N PRO A 72 -12.73 3.89 2.54
CA PRO A 72 -12.21 5.20 2.95
C PRO A 72 -10.68 5.24 3.03
N LEU A 73 -10.06 4.18 3.56
CA LEU A 73 -8.61 4.11 3.71
C LEU A 73 -7.87 4.17 2.35
N SER A 74 -8.30 3.41 1.34
CA SER A 74 -7.66 3.44 0.02
C SER A 74 -7.79 4.80 -0.66
N LYS A 75 -8.95 5.47 -0.53
CA LYS A 75 -9.14 6.83 -1.03
C LYS A 75 -8.19 7.82 -0.37
N THR A 76 -8.04 7.74 0.95
CA THR A 76 -7.07 8.57 1.70
C THR A 76 -5.63 8.29 1.27
N LEU A 77 -5.27 7.02 1.07
CA LEU A 77 -3.94 6.65 0.58
C LEU A 77 -3.66 7.23 -0.82
N ILE A 78 -4.60 7.09 -1.77
CA ILE A 78 -4.45 7.65 -3.12
C ILE A 78 -4.29 9.17 -3.07
N LYS A 79 -5.08 9.86 -2.25
CA LYS A 79 -4.98 11.32 -2.07
C LYS A 79 -3.59 11.72 -1.56
N ASN A 80 -3.11 11.08 -0.49
CA ASN A 80 -1.80 11.37 0.09
C ASN A 80 -0.66 11.03 -0.87
N MET A 81 -0.80 9.93 -1.63
CA MET A 81 0.14 9.61 -2.70
C MET A 81 0.14 10.70 -3.77
N GLY A 82 -1.01 11.19 -4.22
CA GLY A 82 -1.09 12.27 -5.21
C GLY A 82 -0.36 13.54 -4.78
N GLU A 83 -0.51 13.96 -3.51
CA GLU A 83 0.23 15.10 -2.99
C GLU A 83 1.74 14.83 -2.92
N ARG A 84 2.14 13.64 -2.46
CA ARG A 84 3.56 13.27 -2.38
C ARG A 84 4.21 13.10 -3.76
N GLN A 85 3.44 12.67 -4.75
CA GLN A 85 3.88 12.48 -6.14
C GLN A 85 4.43 13.79 -6.72
N LYS A 86 3.79 14.92 -6.42
CA LYS A 86 4.25 16.25 -6.88
C LYS A 86 5.67 16.55 -6.38
N HIS A 87 5.97 16.22 -5.13
CA HIS A 87 7.28 16.47 -4.54
C HIS A 87 8.36 15.47 -4.98
N ILE A 88 7.99 14.23 -5.26
CA ILE A 88 8.94 13.18 -5.64
C ILE A 88 9.34 13.31 -7.12
N PHE A 89 8.36 13.52 -8.00
CA PHE A 89 8.57 13.38 -9.45
C PHE A 89 8.57 14.69 -10.23
N MET A 90 8.00 15.77 -9.68
CA MET A 90 8.03 17.09 -10.33
C MET A 90 9.25 17.88 -9.82
N ASN A 91 10.44 17.30 -10.01
CA ASN A 91 11.71 17.97 -9.74
C ASN A 91 12.70 17.76 -10.90
N PRO A 92 13.64 18.70 -11.11
CA PRO A 92 14.56 18.64 -12.26
C PRO A 92 15.47 17.40 -12.29
N VAL A 93 15.79 16.84 -11.12
CA VAL A 93 16.66 15.65 -11.00
C VAL A 93 15.94 14.40 -11.49
N PHE A 94 14.65 14.27 -11.17
CA PHE A 94 13.83 13.17 -11.63
C PHE A 94 13.52 13.31 -13.12
N GLU A 95 13.18 14.52 -13.57
CA GLU A 95 12.92 14.81 -14.98
C GLU A 95 14.12 14.45 -15.85
N SER A 96 15.33 14.94 -15.53
CA SER A 96 16.55 14.60 -16.28
C SER A 96 16.82 13.10 -16.33
N GLY A 97 16.71 12.40 -15.20
CA GLY A 97 16.89 10.94 -15.14
C GLY A 97 15.84 10.11 -15.92
N THR A 98 14.76 10.73 -16.40
CA THR A 98 13.78 10.08 -17.29
C THR A 98 13.97 10.38 -18.78
N TYR A 99 14.72 11.44 -19.13
CA TYR A 99 15.02 11.80 -20.53
C TYR A 99 16.41 11.33 -21.00
N ASP A 100 17.28 10.93 -20.08
CA ASP A 100 18.65 10.44 -20.38
C ASP A 100 18.73 8.92 -20.70
N LEU A 101 17.59 8.24 -20.87
CA LEU A 101 17.47 6.84 -21.34
C LEU A 101 16.94 6.79 -22.78
#